data_AF-A0A151STA5-F1
#
_entry.id   AF-A0A151STA5-F1
#
_cell.length_a   1.000
_cell.length_b   1.000
_cell.length_c   1.000
_cell.angle_alpha   90.00
_cell.angle_beta   90.00
_cell.angle_gamma   90.00
#
_symmetry.space_group_name_H-M   'P 1'
#
loop_
_entity.id
_entity.type
_entity.pdbx_description
1 polymer ?
#
loop_
_entity_poly.entity_id
_entity_poly.type
_entity_poly.pdbx_seq_one_letter_code
_entity_poly.pdbx_strand_id
1 'polypeptide(L)'
;EDCCSWTADPNDIYSVESSYKEIINDKIFASNKIFSKVWSQVVPTKVTAFACKVILNQVATKHNLFIRDILDSSQVECPCCTGHTQTISYMFFEYHVSYRVWMECFKWLSVSTVMHNNCAMHLEQFFGISLCNSQKRDC
;
A
#
# COMPACT_ATOMS: atom_id res chain seq x y z
N GLU A 1 -15.65 -20.25 -35.37
CA GLU A 1 -15.76 -18.81 -35.11
C GLU A 1 -15.21 -18.56 -33.72
N ASP A 2 -14.32 -17.60 -33.56
CA ASP A 2 -13.84 -17.17 -32.25
C ASP A 2 -14.83 -16.13 -31.70
N CYS A 3 -15.40 -16.42 -30.52
CA CYS A 3 -16.32 -15.51 -29.83
C CYS A 3 -15.65 -15.02 -28.54
N CYS A 4 -15.54 -13.71 -28.35
CA CYS A 4 -15.07 -13.14 -27.08
C CYS A 4 -16.20 -13.20 -26.05
N SER A 5 -16.06 -14.04 -25.02
CA SER A 5 -16.95 -14.06 -23.85
C SER A 5 -16.37 -13.23 -22.71
N TRP A 6 -17.22 -12.50 -22.00
CA TRP A 6 -16.82 -11.69 -20.85
C TRP A 6 -16.94 -12.49 -19.55
N THR A 7 -15.85 -13.14 -19.13
CA THR A 7 -15.83 -14.09 -18.00
C THR A 7 -16.05 -13.48 -16.62
N ALA A 8 -16.09 -12.15 -16.52
CA ALA A 8 -16.26 -11.46 -15.26
C ALA A 8 -17.73 -11.14 -14.91
N ASP A 9 -18.66 -11.34 -15.84
CA ASP A 9 -20.08 -11.35 -15.54
C ASP A 9 -20.62 -12.79 -15.68
N PRO A 10 -21.42 -13.30 -14.72
CA PRO A 10 -21.99 -14.64 -14.81
C PRO A 10 -22.89 -14.86 -16.04
N ASN A 11 -23.37 -13.79 -16.68
CA ASN A 11 -24.18 -13.85 -17.88
C ASN A 11 -23.35 -13.68 -19.17
N ASP A 12 -22.02 -13.64 -19.07
CA ASP A 12 -21.09 -13.37 -20.18
C ASP A 12 -21.30 -12.02 -20.90
N ILE A 13 -22.00 -11.08 -20.26
CA ILE A 13 -22.30 -9.76 -20.81
C ILE A 13 -21.25 -8.74 -20.38
N TYR A 14 -20.63 -8.10 -21.35
CA TYR A 14 -19.78 -6.94 -21.08
C TYR A 14 -20.59 -5.76 -20.56
N SER A 15 -20.13 -5.15 -19.47
CA SER A 15 -20.59 -3.84 -19.03
C SER A 15 -19.41 -3.01 -18.53
N VAL A 16 -19.55 -1.68 -18.57
CA VAL A 16 -18.55 -0.77 -18.01
C VAL A 16 -18.39 -1.02 -16.50
N GLU A 17 -19.49 -1.35 -15.81
CA GLU A 17 -19.48 -1.64 -14.37
C GLU A 17 -18.72 -2.93 -14.04
N SER A 18 -19.02 -4.05 -14.71
CA SER A 18 -18.33 -5.32 -14.50
C SER A 18 -16.84 -5.23 -14.87
N SER A 19 -16.52 -4.51 -15.95
CA SER A 19 -15.13 -4.20 -16.32
C SER A 19 -14.42 -3.39 -15.25
N TYR A 20 -15.06 -2.33 -14.74
CA TYR A 20 -14.49 -1.50 -13.72
C TYR A 20 -14.21 -2.29 -12.44
N LYS A 21 -15.16 -3.13 -11.99
CA LYS A 21 -15.00 -4.00 -10.81
C LYS A 21 -13.82 -4.96 -10.92
N GLU A 22 -13.57 -5.52 -12.10
CA GLU A 22 -12.39 -6.36 -12.31
C GLU A 22 -11.09 -5.55 -12.33
N ILE A 23 -11.06 -4.41 -13.02
CA ILE A 23 -9.86 -3.55 -13.10
C ILE A 23 -9.44 -3.09 -11.70
N ILE A 24 -10.41 -2.69 -10.86
CA ILE A 24 -10.12 -2.25 -9.50
C ILE A 24 -9.90 -3.42 -8.53
N ASN A 25 -10.00 -4.67 -8.98
CA ASN A 25 -9.97 -5.84 -8.11
C ASN A 25 -10.94 -5.71 -6.93
N ASP A 26 -12.19 -5.33 -7.21
CA ASP A 26 -13.21 -5.04 -6.19
C ASP A 26 -13.38 -6.21 -5.20
N LYS A 27 -13.24 -7.45 -5.69
CA LYS A 27 -13.24 -8.68 -4.87
C LYS A 27 -12.16 -8.68 -3.79
N ILE A 28 -10.95 -8.16 -4.07
CA ILE A 28 -9.86 -8.06 -3.09
C ILE A 28 -10.20 -7.02 -2.03
N PHE A 29 -10.77 -5.87 -2.44
CA PHE A 29 -11.19 -4.82 -1.52
C PHE A 29 -12.34 -5.27 -0.61
N ALA A 30 -13.34 -5.96 -1.17
CA ALA A 30 -14.51 -6.44 -0.44
C ALA A 30 -14.19 -7.57 0.54
N SER A 31 -13.26 -8.46 0.20
CA SER A 31 -12.91 -9.62 1.04
C SER A 31 -11.91 -9.30 2.15
N ASN A 32 -11.09 -8.26 2.00
CA ASN A 32 -9.99 -7.97 2.90
C ASN A 32 -10.31 -6.82 3.88
N LYS A 33 -10.47 -7.18 5.16
CA LYS A 33 -10.77 -6.25 6.27
C LYS A 33 -9.75 -5.11 6.43
N ILE A 34 -8.52 -5.28 5.95
CA ILE A 34 -7.49 -4.24 5.98
C ILE A 34 -7.94 -3.01 5.19
N PHE A 35 -8.59 -3.19 4.04
CA PHE A 35 -9.03 -2.03 3.26
C PHE A 35 -10.17 -1.29 3.93
N SER A 36 -11.11 -2.00 4.57
CA SER A 36 -12.15 -1.37 5.38
C SER A 36 -11.54 -0.47 6.47
N LYS A 37 -10.48 -0.93 7.14
CA LYS A 37 -9.70 -0.14 8.11
C LYS A 37 -9.03 1.09 7.50
N VAL A 38 -8.45 0.95 6.30
CA VAL A 38 -7.84 2.09 5.57
C VAL A 38 -8.90 3.13 5.22
N TRP A 39 -10.05 2.69 4.71
CA TRP A 39 -11.16 3.57 4.33
C TRP A 39 -11.88 4.22 5.52
N SER A 40 -11.78 3.66 6.72
CA SER A 40 -12.38 4.25 7.93
C SER A 40 -11.55 5.40 8.52
N GLN A 41 -10.36 5.68 8.00
CA GLN A 41 -9.49 6.74 8.55
C GLN A 41 -9.98 8.13 8.18
N VAL A 42 -9.87 9.07 9.12
CA VAL A 42 -10.17 10.50 8.91
C VAL A 42 -8.98 11.18 8.23
N VAL A 43 -8.73 10.83 6.98
CA VAL A 43 -7.67 11.39 6.14
C VAL A 43 -8.21 11.73 4.75
N PRO A 44 -7.54 12.62 3.98
CA PRO A 44 -7.98 12.90 2.61
C PRO A 44 -8.03 11.64 1.75
N THR A 45 -9.05 11.52 0.89
CA THR A 45 -9.25 10.34 0.02
C THR A 45 -8.03 9.98 -0.82
N LYS A 46 -7.23 10.98 -1.23
CA LYS A 46 -5.98 10.76 -1.98
C LYS A 46 -4.96 9.95 -1.16
N VAL A 47 -4.88 10.18 0.15
CA VAL A 47 -4.00 9.46 1.08
C VAL A 47 -4.49 8.02 1.25
N THR A 48 -5.80 7.83 1.46
CA THR A 48 -6.43 6.51 1.56
C THR A 48 -6.20 5.68 0.30
N ALA A 49 -6.45 6.26 -0.88
CA ALA A 49 -6.23 5.60 -2.16
C ALA A 49 -4.76 5.23 -2.37
N PHE A 50 -3.83 6.09 -1.94
CA PHE A 50 -2.41 5.80 -1.98
C PHE A 50 -2.03 4.63 -1.05
N ALA A 51 -2.53 4.61 0.18
CA ALA A 51 -2.29 3.50 1.11
C ALA A 51 -2.81 2.17 0.55
N CYS A 52 -3.99 2.15 -0.08
CA CYS A 52 -4.50 0.97 -0.78
C CYS A 52 -3.55 0.50 -1.89
N LYS A 53 -3.03 1.42 -2.72
CA LYS A 53 -2.04 1.09 -3.76
C LYS A 53 -0.74 0.53 -3.18
N VAL A 54 -0.28 1.07 -2.06
CA VAL A 54 0.92 0.58 -1.36
C VAL A 54 0.71 -0.85 -0.85
N ILE A 55 -0.41 -1.12 -0.18
CA ILE A 55 -0.75 -2.44 0.37
C ILE A 55 -0.90 -3.50 -0.75
N LEU A 56 -1.47 -3.12 -1.90
CA LEU A 56 -1.65 -4.00 -3.06
C LEU A 56 -0.40 -4.17 -3.93
N ASN A 57 0.73 -3.59 -3.53
CA ASN A 57 1.94 -3.55 -4.34
C ASN A 57 1.76 -2.95 -5.75
N GLN A 58 0.93 -1.92 -5.87
CA GLN A 58 0.57 -1.27 -7.14
C GLN A 58 1.27 0.08 -7.39
N VAL A 59 2.21 0.46 -6.52
CA VAL A 59 3.04 1.65 -6.74
C VAL A 59 4.10 1.34 -7.80
N ALA A 60 4.45 2.33 -8.62
CA ALA A 60 5.46 2.22 -9.67
C ALA A 60 6.90 2.17 -9.09
N THR A 61 7.21 1.10 -8.37
CA THR A 61 8.58 0.78 -7.94
C THR A 61 9.32 0.12 -9.09
N LYS A 62 10.66 0.23 -9.13
CA LYS A 62 11.45 -0.45 -10.17
C LYS A 62 11.22 -1.96 -10.19
N HIS A 63 11.05 -2.58 -9.01
CA HIS A 63 10.70 -4.00 -8.93
C HIS A 63 9.35 -4.31 -9.60
N ASN A 64 8.33 -3.49 -9.38
CA ASN A 64 7.02 -3.69 -10.00
C ASN A 64 7.03 -3.41 -11.50
N LEU A 65 7.86 -2.47 -11.96
CA LEU A 65 8.05 -2.21 -13.39
C LEU A 65 8.79 -3.38 -14.07
N PHE A 66 9.77 -3.97 -13.39
CA PHE A 66 10.45 -5.19 -13.85
C PHE A 66 9.50 -6.39 -13.96
N ILE A 67 8.65 -6.64 -12.94
CA ILE A 67 7.63 -7.71 -13.00
C ILE A 67 6.66 -7.52 -14.19
N ARG A 68 6.49 -6.29 -14.67
CA ARG A 68 5.63 -5.95 -15.81
C ARG A 68 6.40 -5.91 -17.15
N ASP A 69 7.64 -6.38 -17.17
CA ASP A 69 8.53 -6.39 -18.35
C ASP A 69 8.75 -4.98 -18.95
N ILE A 70 8.67 -3.93 -18.13
CA ILE A 70 8.94 -2.54 -18.54
C ILE A 70 10.42 -2.19 -18.37
N LEU A 71 11.09 -2.79 -17.38
CA LEU A 71 12.50 -2.57 -17.07
C LEU A 71 13.28 -3.88 -17.15
N ASP A 72 14.56 -3.79 -17.53
CA ASP A 72 15.51 -4.90 -17.45
C ASP A 72 16.01 -5.12 -16.02
N SER A 73 16.54 -6.31 -15.74
CA SER A 73 17.10 -6.68 -14.43
C SER A 73 18.22 -5.74 -13.96
N SER A 74 19.00 -5.20 -14.89
CA SER A 74 20.06 -4.22 -14.63
C SER A 74 19.55 -2.85 -14.17
N GLN A 75 18.25 -2.57 -14.37
CA GLN A 75 17.64 -1.28 -14.06
C GLN A 75 16.85 -1.30 -12.75
N VAL A 76 16.75 -2.45 -12.08
CA VAL A 76 15.92 -2.68 -10.89
C VAL A 76 16.51 -2.07 -9.61
N GLU A 77 17.82 -1.80 -9.63
CA GLU A 77 18.52 -1.20 -8.51
C GLU A 77 18.01 0.20 -8.18
N CYS A 78 17.92 0.50 -6.89
CA CYS A 78 17.55 1.81 -6.41
C CYS A 78 18.51 2.90 -6.91
N PRO A 79 18.03 3.98 -7.56
CA PRO A 79 18.90 5.05 -8.04
C PRO A 79 19.55 5.85 -6.91
N CYS A 80 18.99 5.77 -5.71
CA CYS A 80 19.46 6.48 -4.53
C CYS A 80 20.19 5.57 -3.53
N CYS A 81 20.43 4.31 -3.88
CA CYS A 81 20.98 3.27 -3.02
C CYS A 81 21.79 2.27 -3.85
N THR A 82 23.06 2.05 -3.53
CA THR A 82 23.86 1.04 -4.22
C THR A 82 23.47 -0.39 -3.79
N GLY A 83 23.20 -1.27 -4.75
CA GLY A 83 23.07 -2.72 -4.53
C GLY A 83 21.74 -3.22 -3.95
N HIS A 84 20.70 -2.37 -3.83
CA HIS A 84 19.39 -2.79 -3.34
C HIS A 84 18.30 -2.64 -4.40
N THR A 85 17.45 -3.67 -4.54
CA THR A 85 16.25 -3.62 -5.39
C THR A 85 15.22 -2.67 -4.77
N GLN A 86 14.73 -1.71 -5.55
CA GLN A 86 13.71 -0.78 -5.08
C GLN A 86 12.33 -1.46 -5.06
N THR A 87 12.02 -2.14 -3.96
CA THR A 87 10.67 -2.65 -3.63
C THR A 87 9.88 -1.60 -2.83
N ILE A 88 8.57 -1.82 -2.64
CA ILE A 88 7.76 -0.97 -1.74
C ILE A 88 8.27 -1.05 -0.31
N SER A 89 8.47 -2.26 0.23
CA SER A 89 8.97 -2.46 1.59
C SER A 89 10.27 -1.71 1.83
N TYR A 90 11.21 -1.84 0.89
CA TYR A 90 12.47 -1.12 0.98
C TYR A 90 12.25 0.40 0.95
N MET A 91 11.48 0.90 -0.01
CA MET A 91 11.27 2.35 -0.17
C MET A 91 10.57 3.00 1.03
N PHE A 92 9.62 2.33 1.69
CA PHE A 92 8.85 2.91 2.80
C PHE A 92 9.40 2.62 4.19
N PHE A 93 10.16 1.54 4.38
CA PHE A 93 10.58 1.10 5.71
C PHE A 93 12.09 0.92 5.86
N GLU A 94 12.79 0.40 4.85
CA GLU A 94 14.23 0.08 5.01
C GLU A 94 15.15 1.19 4.51
N TYR A 95 14.68 2.00 3.56
CA TYR A 95 15.45 3.09 3.01
C TYR A 95 15.71 4.15 4.08
N HIS A 96 16.98 4.54 4.23
CA HIS A 96 17.45 5.36 5.34
C HIS A 96 16.65 6.67 5.52
N VAL A 97 16.19 7.30 4.43
CA VAL A 97 15.36 8.52 4.51
C VAL A 97 14.00 8.20 5.12
N SER A 98 13.29 7.21 4.58
CA SER A 98 11.97 6.81 5.05
C SER A 98 12.02 6.27 6.48
N TYR A 99 13.04 5.48 6.81
CA TYR A 99 13.30 5.02 8.17
C TYR A 99 13.44 6.19 9.14
N ARG A 100 14.25 7.21 8.79
CA ARG A 100 14.41 8.42 9.63
C ARG A 100 13.09 9.16 9.83
N VAL A 101 12.28 9.31 8.78
CA VAL A 101 10.95 9.93 8.89
C VAL A 101 10.09 9.18 9.89
N TRP A 102 10.04 7.84 9.82
CA TRP A 102 9.30 7.04 10.79
C TRP A 102 9.81 7.20 12.22
N MET A 103 11.13 7.21 12.43
CA MET A 103 11.70 7.41 13.77
C MET A 103 11.35 8.76 14.36
N GLU A 104 11.38 9.83 13.57
CA GLU A 104 10.94 11.16 14.03
C GLU A 104 9.43 11.20 14.31
N CYS A 105 8.61 10.52 13.50
CA CYS A 105 7.19 10.33 13.80
C CYS A 105 7.01 9.59 15.13
N PHE A 106 7.66 8.45 15.37
CA PHE A 106 7.52 7.70 16.62
C PHE A 106 7.97 8.50 17.83
N LYS A 107 9.06 9.27 17.70
CA LYS A 107 9.51 10.22 18.72
C LYS A 107 8.46 11.28 19.02
N TRP A 108 7.84 11.85 17.99
CA TRP A 108 6.76 12.83 18.15
C TRP A 108 5.54 12.24 18.86
N LEU A 109 5.17 11.00 18.54
CA LEU A 109 4.05 10.29 19.18
C LEU A 109 4.44 9.69 20.56
N SER A 110 5.70 9.82 20.99
CA SER A 110 6.23 9.16 22.19
C SER A 110 6.03 7.64 22.22
N VAL A 111 6.08 7.00 21.05
CA VAL A 111 5.92 5.54 20.89
C VAL A 111 7.29 4.88 20.78
N SER A 112 7.53 3.84 21.59
CA SER A 112 8.70 2.96 21.46
C SER A 112 8.27 1.65 20.83
N THR A 113 8.77 1.35 19.63
CA THR A 113 8.33 0.17 18.89
C THR A 113 9.32 -0.27 17.82
N VAL A 114 9.17 -1.51 17.34
CA VAL A 114 9.95 -2.07 16.24
C VAL A 114 9.14 -1.95 14.96
N MET A 115 9.75 -1.45 13.89
CA MET A 115 9.06 -1.25 12.61
C MET A 115 9.06 -2.53 11.78
N HIS A 116 7.88 -2.99 11.39
CA HIS A 116 7.74 -4.07 10.40
C HIS A 116 8.05 -3.58 8.99
N ASN A 117 8.70 -4.41 8.17
CA ASN A 117 8.95 -4.12 6.76
C ASN A 117 7.79 -4.53 5.82
N ASN A 118 6.61 -4.80 6.39
CA ASN A 118 5.40 -5.16 5.66
C ASN A 118 4.32 -4.09 5.87
N CYS A 119 3.76 -3.55 4.78
CA CYS A 119 2.81 -2.44 4.83
C CYS A 119 1.53 -2.77 5.62
N ALA A 120 1.00 -3.98 5.45
CA ALA A 120 -0.21 -4.41 6.15
C ALA A 120 0.05 -4.57 7.65
N MET A 121 1.15 -5.21 8.03
CA MET A 121 1.54 -5.33 9.44
C MET A 121 1.80 -3.98 10.09
N HIS A 122 2.46 -3.07 9.36
CA HIS A 122 2.68 -1.71 9.83
C HIS A 122 1.34 -0.99 10.05
N LEU A 123 0.39 -1.10 9.13
CA LEU A 123 -0.94 -0.52 9.35
C LEU A 123 -1.59 -1.09 10.61
N GLU A 124 -1.60 -2.42 10.78
CA GLU A 124 -2.21 -3.08 11.94
C GLU A 124 -1.56 -2.66 13.27
N GLN A 125 -0.25 -2.48 13.30
CA GLN A 125 0.50 -2.06 14.48
C GLN A 125 0.09 -0.66 14.99
N PHE A 126 -0.17 0.27 14.07
CA PHE A 126 -0.51 1.66 14.41
C PHE A 126 -1.99 2.00 14.24
N PHE A 127 -2.80 1.05 13.78
CA PHE A 127 -4.23 1.23 13.64
C PHE A 127 -4.86 1.44 15.00
N GLY A 128 -5.60 2.55 15.16
CA GLY A 128 -6.31 2.85 16.40
C GLY A 128 -5.43 3.41 17.52
N ILE A 129 -4.17 3.78 17.25
CA ILE A 129 -3.43 4.65 18.18
C ILE A 129 -4.18 5.98 18.24
N SER A 130 -4.92 6.16 19.33
CA SER A 130 -5.47 7.45 19.67
C SER A 130 -4.33 8.31 20.18
N LEU A 131 -4.11 9.46 19.54
CA LEU A 131 -3.23 10.47 20.08
C LEU A 131 -3.92 11.12 21.27
N CYS A 132 -3.84 10.47 22.44
CA CYS A 132 -4.00 11.20 23.68
C CYS A 132 -2.82 12.16 23.76
N ASN A 133 -3.10 13.44 23.50
CA ASN A 133 -2.15 14.51 23.73
C ASN A 133 -1.71 14.43 25.20
N SER A 134 -0.51 13.92 25.44
CA SER A 134 0.14 13.84 26.75
C SER A 134 0.44 15.23 27.36
N GLN A 135 -0.07 16.32 26.78
CA GLN A 135 -0.17 17.63 27.42
C GLN A 135 -1.36 17.77 28.37
N LYS A 136 -2.27 16.80 28.46
CA LYS A 136 -3.18 16.69 29.61
C LYS A 136 -2.93 15.37 30.31
N ARG A 137 -2.31 15.47 31.49
CA ARG A 137 -2.51 14.50 32.56
C ARG A 137 -4.02 14.38 32.78
N ASP A 138 -4.46 13.17 33.03
CA ASP A 138 -5.85 12.73 33.24
C ASP A 138 -6.53 12.18 31.96
N CYS A 139 -6.15 10.93 31.66
CA CYS A 139 -7.09 9.92 31.16
C CYS A 139 -7.54 9.06 32.35
#